data_AF-A0A6G0UKB6-F1
#
_entry.id   AF-A0A6G0UKB6-F1
#
_cell.length_a   1.000
_cell.length_b   1.000
_cell.length_c   1.000
_cell.angle_alpha   90.00
_cell.angle_beta   90.00
_cell.angle_gamma   90.00
#
_symmetry.space_group_name_H-M   'P 1'
#
loop_
_entity.id
_entity.type
_entity.pdbx_description
1 polymer ?
#
loop_
_entity_poly.entity_id
_entity_poly.type
_entity_poly.pdbx_seq_one_letter_code
_entity_poly.pdbx_strand_id
1 'polypeptide(L)'
;MPKQVFELTDYFGPVVVALIFAIVLVFLSFFIINWFCISHKDDLTAFETFGRKYNLKLGPHSMNEIRRGGFPSTYALEQEKLVRKNTKSYDHA
;
A
#
# COMPACT_ATOMS: atom_id res chain seq x y z
N MET A 1 24.87 39.21 -25.83
CA MET A 1 23.99 38.02 -25.92
C MET A 1 22.55 38.50 -26.00
N PRO A 2 21.73 38.02 -26.95
CA PRO A 2 20.31 38.36 -27.00
C PRO A 2 19.63 37.90 -25.70
N LYS A 3 18.72 38.73 -25.17
CA LYS A 3 17.98 38.44 -23.93
C LYS A 3 16.93 37.38 -24.25
N GLN A 4 16.99 36.24 -23.57
CA GLN A 4 15.96 35.21 -23.71
C GLN A 4 14.64 35.74 -23.11
N VAL A 5 13.59 35.72 -23.91
CA VAL A 5 12.22 36.02 -23.46
C VAL A 5 11.60 34.68 -23.08
N PHE A 6 11.31 34.51 -21.80
CA PHE A 6 10.68 33.30 -21.29
C PHE A 6 9.18 33.50 -21.26
N GLU A 7 8.45 32.51 -21.77
CA GLU A 7 7.00 32.44 -21.62
C GLU A 7 6.66 31.60 -20.38
N LEU A 8 5.46 31.81 -19.83
CA LEU A 8 4.98 31.04 -18.68
C LEU A 8 5.05 29.52 -18.93
N THR A 9 4.81 29.11 -20.17
CA THR A 9 4.88 27.74 -20.67
C THR A 9 6.24 27.07 -20.43
N ASP A 10 7.34 27.83 -20.53
CA ASP A 10 8.70 27.32 -20.34
C ASP A 10 8.95 26.84 -18.90
N TYR A 11 8.18 27.36 -17.93
CA TYR A 11 8.28 26.97 -16.53
C TYR A 11 7.44 25.75 -16.15
N PHE A 12 6.54 25.27 -17.02
CA PHE A 12 5.72 24.09 -16.73
C PHE A 12 6.46 22.77 -16.93
N GLY A 13 7.62 22.77 -17.61
CA GLY A 13 8.42 21.56 -17.85
C GLY A 13 8.64 20.72 -16.59
N PRO A 14 9.18 21.29 -15.49
CA PRO A 14 9.35 20.56 -14.23
C PRO A 14 8.04 20.02 -13.64
N VAL A 15 6.94 20.77 -13.76
CA VAL A 15 5.62 20.36 -13.25
C VAL A 15 5.11 19.14 -14.01
N VAL A 16 5.21 19.16 -15.34
CA VAL A 16 4.78 18.05 -16.20
C VAL A 16 5.63 16.80 -15.91
N VAL A 17 6.95 16.96 -15.78
CA VAL A 17 7.85 15.84 -15.43
C VAL A 17 7.49 15.23 -14.07
N ALA A 18 7.22 16.07 -13.06
CA ALA A 18 6.82 15.60 -11.73
C ALA A 18 5.48 14.84 -11.78
N LEU A 19 4.51 15.33 -12.57
CA LEU A 19 3.23 14.65 -12.76
C LEU A 19 3.40 13.29 -13.45
N ILE A 20 4.20 13.21 -14.51
CA ILE A 20 4.48 11.95 -15.20
C ILE A 20 5.15 10.96 -14.25
N PHE A 21 6.15 11.41 -13.48
CA PHE A 21 6.81 10.57 -12.49
C PHE A 21 5.84 10.03 -11.43
N ALA A 22 4.98 10.89 -10.88
CA ALA A 22 3.96 10.49 -9.92
C ALA A 22 2.98 9.46 -10.51
N ILE A 23 2.55 9.65 -11.75
CA ILE A 23 1.68 8.70 -12.47
C ILE A 23 2.40 7.35 -12.59
N VAL A 24 3.65 7.34 -13.05
CA VAL A 24 4.43 6.10 -13.20
C VAL A 24 4.58 5.37 -11.86
N LEU A 25 4.86 6.08 -10.77
CA LEU A 25 4.91 5.48 -9.44
C LEU A 25 3.58 4.84 -9.03
N VAL A 26 2.46 5.54 -9.24
CA VAL A 26 1.13 5.00 -8.94
C VAL A 26 0.86 3.75 -9.78
N PHE A 27 1.19 3.76 -11.07
CA PHE A 27 1.04 2.58 -11.94
C PHE A 27 1.90 1.41 -11.47
N LEU A 28 3.18 1.64 -11.16
CA LEU A 28 4.07 0.58 -10.67
C LEU A 28 3.58 0.03 -9.32
N SER A 29 3.18 0.88 -8.39
CA SER A 29 2.66 0.46 -7.09
C SER A 29 1.35 -0.34 -7.23
N PHE A 30 0.41 0.14 -8.04
CA PHE A 30 -0.90 -0.48 -8.17
C PHE A 30 -0.91 -1.75 -9.03
N PHE A 31 -0.18 -1.76 -10.15
CA PHE A 31 -0.20 -2.90 -11.08
C PHE A 31 0.92 -3.90 -10.80
N ILE A 32 2.14 -3.44 -10.56
CA ILE A 32 3.28 -4.37 -10.40
C ILE A 32 3.34 -4.86 -8.97
N ILE A 33 3.49 -3.96 -8.00
CA ILE A 33 3.67 -4.38 -6.60
C ILE A 33 2.40 -5.07 -6.10
N ASN A 34 1.27 -4.38 -6.20
CA ASN A 34 0.02 -4.87 -5.62
C ASN A 34 -0.57 -6.09 -6.33
N TRP A 35 -0.26 -6.37 -7.61
CA TRP A 35 -0.78 -7.54 -8.32
C TRP A 35 0.24 -8.66 -8.56
N PHE A 36 1.51 -8.33 -8.83
CA PHE A 36 2.55 -9.33 -9.12
C PHE A 36 3.41 -9.67 -7.91
N CYS A 37 3.76 -8.69 -7.08
CA CYS A 37 4.71 -8.92 -5.98
C CYS A 37 4.06 -9.42 -4.69
N ILE A 38 2.73 -9.31 -4.56
CA ILE A 38 2.02 -9.72 -3.35
C ILE A 38 1.51 -11.14 -3.49
N SER A 39 1.94 -11.99 -2.56
CA SER A 39 1.51 -13.37 -2.46
C SER A 39 0.24 -13.48 -1.61
N HIS A 40 -0.47 -14.61 -1.75
CA HIS A 40 -1.67 -14.92 -0.96
C HIS A 40 -1.42 -15.08 0.55
N LYS A 41 -0.15 -15.07 0.98
CA LYS A 41 0.26 -15.23 2.38
C LYS A 41 0.66 -13.91 3.02
N ASP A 42 0.75 -12.85 2.21
CA ASP A 42 1.12 -11.53 2.69
C ASP A 42 -0.11 -10.80 3.25
N ASP A 43 0.16 -9.70 3.94
CA ASP A 43 -0.89 -8.87 4.52
C ASP A 43 -1.76 -8.22 3.45
N LEU A 44 -3.03 -7.97 3.83
CA LEU A 44 -3.96 -7.21 3.00
C LEU A 44 -3.38 -5.84 2.67
N THR A 45 -3.42 -5.48 1.39
CA THR A 45 -2.93 -4.17 1.00
C THR A 45 -3.88 -3.06 1.42
N ALA A 46 -3.35 -1.84 1.46
CA ALA A 46 -4.18 -0.65 1.62
C ALA A 46 -5.27 -0.57 0.54
N PHE A 47 -4.96 -1.01 -0.70
CA PHE A 47 -5.92 -1.06 -1.80
C PHE A 47 -7.02 -2.10 -1.56
N GLU A 48 -6.68 -3.31 -1.11
CA GLU A 48 -7.67 -4.35 -0.79
C GLU A 48 -8.54 -3.95 0.41
N THR A 49 -7.96 -3.29 1.41
CA THR A 49 -8.69 -2.76 2.57
C THR A 49 -9.67 -1.65 2.18
N PHE A 50 -9.27 -0.77 1.26
CA PHE A 50 -10.13 0.27 0.70
C PHE A 50 -11.23 -0.34 -0.18
N GLY A 51 -10.87 -1.26 -1.08
CA GLY A 51 -11.78 -1.96 -1.98
C GLY A 51 -12.84 -2.76 -1.25
N ARG A 52 -12.50 -3.33 -0.08
CA ARG A 52 -13.44 -4.04 0.81
C ARG A 52 -14.68 -3.22 1.13
N LYS A 53 -14.54 -1.91 1.37
CA LYS A 53 -15.67 -1.01 1.69
C LYS A 53 -16.67 -0.90 0.54
N TYR A 54 -16.19 -1.03 -0.69
CA TYR A 54 -16.96 -0.91 -1.92
C TYR A 54 -17.24 -2.26 -2.59
N ASN A 55 -16.91 -3.38 -1.93
CA ASN A 55 -16.93 -4.74 -2.50
C ASN A 55 -16.15 -4.88 -3.82
N LEU A 56 -15.07 -4.11 -3.98
CA LEU A 56 -14.19 -4.16 -5.15
C LEU A 56 -12.94 -5.00 -4.84
N LYS A 57 -12.61 -5.94 -5.73
CA LYS A 57 -11.36 -6.70 -5.67
C LYS A 57 -10.25 -5.85 -6.29
N LEU A 58 -9.40 -5.28 -5.43
CA LEU A 58 -8.29 -4.39 -5.82
C LEU A 58 -6.92 -5.03 -5.59
N GLY A 59 -6.83 -6.36 -5.62
CA GLY A 59 -5.59 -7.10 -5.43
C GLY A 59 -5.77 -8.60 -5.72
N PRO A 60 -4.74 -9.42 -5.46
CA PRO A 60 -4.75 -10.84 -5.77
C PRO A 60 -5.72 -11.64 -4.88
N HIS A 61 -5.94 -11.22 -3.63
CA HIS A 61 -6.77 -11.94 -2.67
C HIS A 61 -8.24 -11.97 -3.10
N SER A 62 -8.93 -13.07 -2.79
CA SER A 62 -10.35 -13.19 -3.05
C SER A 62 -11.18 -12.33 -2.07
N MET A 63 -12.37 -11.91 -2.49
CA MET A 63 -13.26 -11.11 -1.63
C MET A 63 -13.65 -11.85 -0.33
N ASN A 64 -13.68 -13.19 -0.35
CA ASN A 64 -13.94 -13.99 0.83
C ASN A 64 -12.77 -13.92 1.83
N GLU A 65 -11.52 -13.97 1.35
CA GLU A 65 -10.32 -13.81 2.18
C GLU A 65 -10.22 -12.40 2.76
N ILE A 66 -10.50 -11.37 1.95
CA ILE A 66 -10.51 -9.97 2.36
C ILE A 66 -11.55 -9.72 3.46
N ARG A 67 -12.74 -10.33 3.34
CA ARG A 67 -13.82 -10.25 4.34
C ARG A 67 -13.49 -10.95 5.64
N ARG A 68 -12.74 -12.06 5.58
CA ARG A 68 -12.26 -12.78 6.77
C ARG A 68 -11.19 -12.01 7.55
N GLY A 69 -10.65 -10.93 6.98
CA GLY A 69 -9.59 -10.13 7.58
C GLY A 69 -8.19 -10.54 7.14
N GLY A 70 -8.06 -11.29 6.04
CA GLY A 70 -6.77 -11.70 5.48
C GLY A 70 -6.10 -12.83 6.28
N PHE A 71 -4.84 -13.10 5.96
CA PHE A 71 -3.97 -13.91 6.81
C PHE A 71 -3.37 -13.00 7.89
N PRO A 72 -3.35 -13.42 9.18
CA PRO A 72 -2.69 -12.64 10.20
C PRO A 72 -1.19 -12.58 9.90
N SER A 73 -0.65 -11.37 9.82
CA SER A 73 0.78 -11.17 9.60
C SER A 73 1.59 -11.93 10.63
N THR A 74 2.76 -12.43 10.24
CA THR A 74 3.71 -13.06 11.18
C THR A 74 4.01 -12.13 12.35
N TYR A 75 4.11 -10.81 12.08
CA TYR A 75 4.28 -9.78 13.10
C TYR A 75 3.08 -9.64 14.04
N ALA A 76 1.85 -9.72 13.54
CA ALA A 76 0.63 -9.66 14.36
C ALA A 76 0.55 -10.88 15.28
N LEU A 77 0.88 -12.06 14.75
CA LEU A 77 0.98 -13.29 15.56
C LEU A 77 2.07 -13.20 16.62
N GLU A 78 3.23 -12.62 16.29
CA GLU A 78 4.31 -12.39 17.26
C GLU A 78 3.92 -11.39 18.35
N GLN A 79 3.26 -10.29 17.99
CA GLN A 79 2.74 -9.31 18.95
C GLN A 79 1.70 -9.93 19.88
N GLU A 80 0.76 -10.73 19.34
CA GLU A 80 -0.24 -11.40 20.17
C GLU A 80 0.42 -12.38 21.16
N LYS A 81 1.45 -13.11 20.73
CA LYS A 81 2.24 -13.99 21.61
C LYS A 81 2.96 -13.20 22.71
N LEU A 82 3.54 -12.04 22.37
CA LEU A 82 4.21 -11.15 23.34
C LEU A 82 3.22 -10.61 24.38
N VAL A 83 2.05 -10.13 23.93
CA VAL A 83 0.98 -9.65 24.82
C VAL A 83 0.52 -10.75 25.76
N ARG A 84 0.26 -11.96 25.26
CA ARG A 84 -0.14 -13.12 26.07
C ARG A 84 0.95 -13.51 27.09
N LYS A 85 2.23 -13.44 26.71
CA LYS A 85 3.34 -13.71 27.63
C LYS A 85 3.40 -12.68 28.75
N ASN A 86 3.21 -11.40 28.42
CA ASN A 86 3.19 -10.32 29.40
C ASN A 86 1.99 -10.44 30.35
N THR A 87 0.77 -10.71 29.86
CA THR A 87 -0.41 -10.90 30.73
C THR A 87 -0.22 -12.05 31.71
N LYS A 88 0.28 -13.20 31.24
CA LYS A 88 0.61 -14.33 32.14
C LYS A 88 1.68 -13.97 33.16
N SER A 89 2.61 -13.08 32.86
CA SER A 89 3.62 -12.62 33.82
C SER A 89 3.02 -11.78 34.94
N TYR A 90 1.94 -11.03 34.69
CA TYR A 90 1.25 -10.24 35.72
C TYR A 90 0.33 -11.10 36.59
N ASP A 91 -0.27 -12.15 36.03
CA ASP A 91 -1.14 -13.07 36.78
C ASP A 91 -0.37 -13.98 37.77
N HIS A 92 0.97 -14.00 37.70
CA HIS A 92 1.84 -14.83 38.53
C HIS A 92 2.75 -14.03 39.49
N ALA A 93 2.52 -12.72 39.65
CA ALA A 93 3.23 -11.84 40.60
C ALA A 93 2.30 -11.45 41.76
#